data_AF-A0A074V8M6-F1
#
_entry.id   AF-A0A074V8M6-F1
#
_cell.length_a   1.000
_cell.length_b   1.000
_cell.length_c   1.000
_cell.angle_alpha   90.00
_cell.angle_beta   90.00
_cell.angle_gamma   90.00
#
_symmetry.space_group_name_H-M   'P 1'
#
loop_
_entity.id
_entity.type
_entity.pdbx_description
1 polymer ?
#
loop_
_entity_poly.entity_id
_entity_poly.type
_entity_poly.pdbx_seq_one_letter_code
_entity_poly.pdbx_strand_id
1 'polypeptide(L)'
;TNTAISSLSTNVSSGFDNLSTSLSTIAKAGGITSLSTVTETVSSKVTQLQQNALQYNNEPGVGGYDASRATGKPQKITRVAEGNISDSSSDVITGSQLYAVNTEYSAGLNSVSKSVSTGLTSVQDKLNSLSNDWPEKFNSLSNSASTGLGNLSTIVSTSVSSLSVSTSGSVASLSTSTSTGLSSLSVSASNQIASLSTSTSSGLNNLSASTSTVLGKLGNTVSTAASNVAGLQKDALQWSEEAGAYSANHGTGKAQKITNVAAGNVAPESSDAINGSQFFQLSSSTSTGLSSLSTNLSAVTNNQLGSLSTIIGDNLNTVNQNVSSLSSSLNDTNTNVGNLQKDALQWNSTISAYDATRGGRAQTLTGIAGGDISATSSDAVNGAQMYSLSTLTQTGLSSSSTGLSSLSSVTSSALNNVNRSLESLSTETQTGLNSISTGLSSLSESTTTGLNNLTASLNSTNQNLTTLQQNALQWNSTLTAYDAG
;
A
#
# COMPACT_ATOMS: atom_id res chain seq x y z
N THR A 1 -19.59 3.33 36.20
CA THR A 1 -18.50 4.29 35.90
C THR A 1 -17.17 3.81 36.46
N ASN A 2 -16.86 3.97 37.76
CA ASN A 2 -15.48 3.78 38.27
C ASN A 2 -14.82 2.43 37.91
N THR A 3 -15.53 1.30 38.00
CA THR A 3 -14.98 -0.03 37.66
C THR A 3 -14.42 -0.09 36.23
N ALA A 4 -15.10 0.55 35.26
CA ALA A 4 -14.67 0.58 33.87
C ALA A 4 -13.44 1.48 33.66
N ILE A 5 -13.33 2.56 34.42
CA ILE A 5 -12.18 3.49 34.35
C ILE A 5 -10.92 2.81 34.93
N SER A 6 -11.05 2.09 36.05
CA SER A 6 -9.95 1.31 36.62
C SER A 6 -9.48 0.20 35.68
N SER A 7 -10.40 -0.54 35.03
CA SER A 7 -10.03 -1.53 34.01
C SER A 7 -9.35 -0.90 32.79
N LEU A 8 -9.80 0.28 32.33
CA LEU A 8 -9.16 0.99 31.23
C LEU A 8 -7.70 1.35 31.55
N SER A 9 -7.43 1.83 32.77
CA SER A 9 -6.07 2.17 33.23
C SER A 9 -5.10 0.97 33.17
N THR A 10 -5.52 -0.18 33.72
CA THR A 10 -4.71 -1.42 33.69
C THR A 10 -4.45 -1.92 32.27
N ASN A 11 -5.42 -1.77 31.38
CA ASN A 11 -5.30 -2.16 29.97
C ASN A 11 -4.38 -1.23 29.17
N VAL A 12 -4.33 0.08 29.49
CA VAL A 12 -3.44 1.03 28.82
C VAL A 12 -1.97 0.77 29.18
N SER A 13 -1.64 0.55 30.47
CA SER A 13 -0.26 0.25 30.87
C SER A 13 0.25 -1.05 30.23
N SER A 14 -0.52 -2.14 30.35
CA SER A 14 -0.16 -3.42 29.73
C SER A 14 -0.11 -3.35 28.19
N GLY A 15 -0.88 -2.48 27.56
CA GLY A 15 -0.78 -2.18 26.12
C GLY A 15 0.59 -1.60 25.71
N PHE A 16 1.13 -0.66 26.49
CA PHE A 16 2.44 -0.06 26.21
C PHE A 16 3.60 -1.04 26.45
N ASP A 17 3.54 -1.87 27.50
CA ASP A 17 4.55 -2.91 27.76
C ASP A 17 4.61 -3.95 26.61
N ASN A 18 3.45 -4.29 26.04
CA ASN A 18 3.35 -5.16 24.86
C ASN A 18 3.88 -4.50 23.58
N LEU A 19 3.64 -3.20 23.36
CA LEU A 19 4.20 -2.46 22.22
C LEU A 19 5.74 -2.40 22.29
N SER A 20 6.28 -2.11 23.48
CA SER A 20 7.72 -2.11 23.75
C SER A 20 8.35 -3.49 23.46
N THR A 21 7.71 -4.56 23.93
CA THR A 21 8.11 -5.95 23.67
C THR A 21 8.08 -6.28 22.18
N SER A 22 7.08 -5.77 21.45
CA SER A 22 6.93 -5.99 20.00
C SER A 22 8.05 -5.32 19.19
N LEU A 23 8.37 -4.05 19.46
CA LEU A 23 9.52 -3.38 18.82
C LEU A 23 10.86 -4.05 19.15
N SER A 24 11.05 -4.45 20.41
CA SER A 24 12.24 -5.22 20.82
C SER A 24 12.37 -6.54 20.05
N THR A 25 11.24 -7.17 19.73
CA THR A 25 11.18 -8.42 18.95
C THR A 25 11.49 -8.19 17.48
N ILE A 26 10.97 -7.12 16.85
CA ILE A 26 11.28 -6.77 15.45
C ILE A 26 12.79 -6.50 15.27
N ALA A 27 13.42 -5.83 16.24
CA ALA A 27 14.86 -5.60 16.24
C ALA A 27 15.67 -6.91 16.41
N LYS A 28 15.27 -7.79 17.34
CA LYS A 28 15.93 -9.09 17.60
C LYS A 28 15.70 -10.13 16.51
N ALA A 29 14.58 -10.06 15.79
CA ALA A 29 14.31 -10.83 14.59
C ALA A 29 15.03 -10.29 13.34
N GLY A 30 15.70 -9.12 13.46
CA GLY A 30 16.62 -8.61 12.46
C GLY A 30 16.00 -7.82 11.31
N GLY A 31 14.80 -7.21 11.45
CA GLY A 31 14.10 -6.61 10.30
C GLY A 31 14.93 -5.66 9.41
N ILE A 32 15.78 -4.80 10.01
CA ILE A 32 16.66 -3.88 9.27
C ILE A 32 17.89 -4.60 8.68
N THR A 33 18.51 -5.50 9.46
CA THR A 33 19.65 -6.31 8.99
C THR A 33 19.25 -7.33 7.92
N SER A 34 17.99 -7.78 7.91
CA SER A 34 17.38 -8.59 6.85
C SER A 34 17.18 -7.82 5.56
N LEU A 35 16.82 -6.52 5.62
CA LEU A 35 16.82 -5.67 4.42
C LEU A 35 18.24 -5.52 3.85
N SER A 36 19.26 -5.39 4.71
CA SER A 36 20.67 -5.40 4.27
C SER A 36 21.06 -6.72 3.60
N THR A 37 20.73 -7.87 4.21
CA THR A 37 21.03 -9.19 3.60
C THR A 37 20.19 -9.47 2.35
N VAL A 38 18.97 -8.91 2.25
CA VAL A 38 18.21 -8.93 0.98
C VAL A 38 18.91 -8.06 -0.05
N THR A 39 19.35 -6.83 0.26
CA THR A 39 20.11 -5.96 -0.66
C THR A 39 21.44 -6.59 -1.08
N GLU A 40 22.15 -7.28 -0.19
CA GLU A 40 23.35 -8.08 -0.51
C GLU A 40 22.99 -9.32 -1.34
N THR A 41 21.88 -9.99 -1.05
CA THR A 41 21.36 -11.11 -1.87
C THR A 41 20.86 -10.64 -3.22
N VAL A 42 20.44 -9.38 -3.35
CA VAL A 42 19.94 -8.68 -4.55
C VAL A 42 21.10 -8.09 -5.35
N SER A 43 22.18 -7.68 -4.71
CA SER A 43 23.42 -7.24 -5.36
C SER A 43 24.29 -8.46 -5.75
N SER A 44 24.23 -9.54 -4.97
CA SER A 44 24.76 -10.86 -5.32
C SER A 44 23.89 -11.50 -6.41
N LYS A 45 22.56 -11.51 -6.30
CA LYS A 45 21.61 -11.71 -7.44
C LYS A 45 21.42 -10.44 -8.27
N VAL A 46 22.50 -9.69 -8.43
CA VAL A 46 22.85 -8.97 -9.64
C VAL A 46 24.15 -9.62 -10.08
N THR A 47 25.25 -9.43 -9.35
CA THR A 47 26.60 -9.96 -9.58
C THR A 47 26.73 -11.48 -9.90
N GLN A 48 25.72 -12.32 -9.67
CA GLN A 48 25.76 -13.79 -9.83
C GLN A 48 25.05 -14.26 -11.09
N LEU A 49 23.91 -13.69 -11.45
CA LEU A 49 23.25 -13.97 -12.73
C LEU A 49 23.74 -12.92 -13.76
N GLN A 50 24.24 -11.75 -13.33
CA GLN A 50 25.34 -11.01 -13.98
C GLN A 50 26.63 -11.84 -14.14
N GLN A 51 26.66 -13.06 -13.59
CA GLN A 51 27.61 -14.11 -13.92
C GLN A 51 26.93 -15.41 -14.43
N ASN A 52 25.60 -15.41 -14.67
CA ASN A 52 24.84 -16.56 -15.17
C ASN A 52 23.71 -16.49 -16.27
N ALA A 53 23.02 -15.41 -16.70
CA ALA A 53 22.12 -15.45 -17.89
C ALA A 53 22.07 -14.17 -18.75
N LEU A 54 21.52 -14.21 -19.99
CA LEU A 54 21.97 -13.56 -21.27
C LEU A 54 21.87 -12.03 -21.51
N GLN A 55 23.01 -11.33 -21.72
CA GLN A 55 23.09 -9.93 -22.20
C GLN A 55 23.69 -9.81 -23.59
N TYR A 56 23.31 -8.69 -24.17
CA TYR A 56 23.90 -8.01 -25.29
C TYR A 56 25.28 -7.38 -24.98
N ASN A 57 26.33 -7.71 -25.75
CA ASN A 57 27.67 -7.14 -25.66
C ASN A 57 27.81 -5.88 -26.54
N ASN A 58 28.46 -4.85 -25.98
CA ASN A 58 28.43 -3.46 -26.47
C ASN A 58 29.81 -2.85 -26.78
N GLU A 59 30.92 -3.62 -26.80
CA GLU A 59 32.21 -3.04 -27.23
C GLU A 59 32.19 -2.64 -28.72
N PRO A 60 32.96 -1.60 -29.12
CA PRO A 60 33.03 -1.14 -30.51
C PRO A 60 33.51 -2.24 -31.48
N GLY A 61 32.57 -2.88 -32.15
CA GLY A 61 32.82 -3.96 -33.12
C GLY A 61 32.23 -5.33 -32.76
N VAL A 62 31.52 -5.49 -31.63
CA VAL A 62 31.02 -6.81 -31.17
C VAL A 62 29.50 -7.02 -31.44
N GLY A 63 28.61 -6.50 -30.60
CA GLY A 63 27.16 -6.39 -30.89
C GLY A 63 26.36 -7.71 -30.96
N GLY A 64 25.99 -8.29 -29.83
CA GLY A 64 25.12 -9.48 -29.80
C GLY A 64 24.86 -10.04 -28.41
N TYR A 65 23.79 -10.83 -28.24
CA TYR A 65 23.56 -11.56 -26.98
C TYR A 65 24.56 -12.73 -26.87
N ASP A 66 25.54 -12.57 -25.99
CA ASP A 66 26.76 -13.38 -25.82
C ASP A 66 26.44 -14.87 -25.34
N ALA A 67 27.20 -15.93 -25.75
CA ALA A 67 27.07 -17.37 -25.36
C ALA A 67 28.12 -18.17 -24.45
N SER A 68 29.42 -17.80 -24.23
CA SER A 68 30.46 -18.51 -23.40
C SER A 68 30.93 -17.98 -21.99
N ARG A 69 31.84 -16.98 -21.82
CA ARG A 69 32.40 -16.20 -20.63
C ARG A 69 32.19 -16.54 -19.12
N ALA A 70 31.45 -17.52 -18.64
CA ALA A 70 31.20 -17.79 -17.18
C ALA A 70 32.41 -18.25 -16.34
N THR A 71 33.63 -18.01 -16.79
CA THR A 71 34.42 -19.07 -17.45
C THR A 71 33.82 -19.63 -18.77
N GLY A 72 32.51 -20.08 -18.81
CA GLY A 72 31.80 -20.84 -19.90
C GLY A 72 30.26 -21.31 -20.00
N LYS A 73 29.20 -21.19 -19.10
CA LYS A 73 27.89 -22.04 -19.18
C LYS A 73 26.42 -21.60 -18.57
N PRO A 74 25.26 -21.28 -19.28
CA PRO A 74 23.71 -21.27 -18.95
C PRO A 74 22.88 -20.72 -17.66
N GLN A 75 21.54 -20.27 -17.71
CA GLN A 75 20.37 -20.17 -16.66
C GLN A 75 18.91 -19.55 -17.07
N LYS A 76 17.74 -19.57 -16.27
CA LYS A 76 16.26 -19.08 -16.52
C LYS A 76 15.19 -18.82 -15.29
N ILE A 77 13.89 -18.28 -15.46
CA ILE A 77 12.80 -17.80 -14.40
C ILE A 77 11.18 -17.73 -14.76
N THR A 78 10.12 -17.54 -13.84
CA THR A 78 8.60 -17.02 -14.00
C THR A 78 7.40 -17.24 -12.88
N ARG A 79 6.23 -16.46 -12.73
CA ARG A 79 4.83 -16.74 -12.01
C ARG A 79 3.58 -15.68 -11.92
N VAL A 80 2.30 -15.94 -11.35
CA VAL A 80 0.96 -15.06 -11.27
C VAL A 80 -0.23 -15.30 -10.15
N ALA A 81 -1.45 -14.58 -10.05
CA ALA A 81 -2.64 -14.62 -8.99
C ALA A 81 -4.17 -14.04 -9.26
N GLU A 82 -5.21 -13.92 -8.28
CA GLU A 82 -6.77 -13.58 -8.34
C GLU A 82 -7.51 -12.97 -6.99
N GLY A 83 -8.82 -12.57 -6.59
CA GLY A 83 -10.35 -12.42 -6.97
C GLY A 83 -11.46 -11.89 -5.84
N ASN A 84 -12.81 -11.53 -6.04
CA ASN A 84 -13.84 -10.84 -5.05
C ASN A 84 -15.50 -11.07 -4.98
N ILE A 85 -16.44 -10.22 -4.33
CA ILE A 85 -18.03 -10.24 -4.21
C ILE A 85 -18.91 -8.88 -3.87
N SER A 86 -20.27 -8.71 -4.19
CA SER A 86 -21.41 -7.78 -3.64
C SER A 86 -22.75 -7.62 -4.49
N ASP A 87 -23.11 -6.44 -5.05
CA ASP A 87 -23.95 -6.30 -6.29
C ASP A 87 -23.04 -6.34 -7.51
N SER A 88 -21.94 -5.60 -7.40
CA SER A 88 -20.94 -5.28 -8.41
C SER A 88 -19.85 -6.35 -8.44
N SER A 89 -20.26 -7.61 -8.37
CA SER A 89 -19.35 -8.74 -8.46
C SER A 89 -19.66 -9.73 -9.55
N SER A 90 -18.74 -9.71 -10.50
CA SER A 90 -18.60 -10.56 -11.67
C SER A 90 -17.31 -11.37 -11.61
N ASP A 91 -16.76 -11.57 -10.40
CA ASP A 91 -15.61 -12.42 -10.12
C ASP A 91 -15.96 -13.89 -10.43
N VAL A 92 -15.02 -14.82 -10.24
CA VAL A 92 -15.28 -16.27 -10.32
C VAL A 92 -16.07 -16.79 -9.09
N ILE A 93 -16.80 -15.88 -8.42
CA ILE A 93 -17.48 -15.94 -7.12
C ILE A 93 -16.98 -17.09 -6.23
N THR A 94 -15.69 -17.04 -5.87
CA THR A 94 -15.10 -18.03 -4.98
C THR A 94 -15.70 -17.84 -3.58
N GLY A 95 -16.16 -18.93 -2.97
CA GLY A 95 -17.19 -18.87 -1.91
C GLY A 95 -16.71 -18.41 -0.53
N SER A 96 -16.13 -17.21 -0.40
CA SER A 96 -15.51 -16.75 0.86
C SER A 96 -15.86 -15.32 1.31
N GLN A 97 -15.96 -14.32 0.41
CA GLN A 97 -16.63 -13.05 0.77
C GLN A 97 -18.09 -13.28 1.22
N LEU A 98 -18.66 -14.42 0.83
CA LEU A 98 -19.88 -15.07 1.36
C LEU A 98 -19.96 -15.10 2.91
N TYR A 99 -18.85 -14.93 3.63
CA TYR A 99 -18.79 -14.90 5.10
C TYR A 99 -18.69 -13.48 5.70
N ALA A 100 -18.24 -12.47 4.94
CA ALA A 100 -17.82 -11.18 5.50
C ALA A 100 -18.95 -10.30 6.07
N VAL A 101 -20.20 -10.58 5.68
CA VAL A 101 -21.45 -9.99 6.23
C VAL A 101 -21.52 -10.08 7.77
N ASN A 102 -20.78 -11.01 8.37
CA ASN A 102 -20.69 -11.30 9.80
C ASN A 102 -20.29 -10.11 10.73
N THR A 103 -19.85 -8.96 10.22
CA THR A 103 -19.12 -7.96 11.05
C THR A 103 -19.74 -6.55 11.09
N GLU A 104 -20.63 -6.18 10.17
CA GLU A 104 -20.90 -4.74 9.89
C GLU A 104 -22.13 -4.15 10.61
N TYR A 105 -23.14 -4.95 10.96
CA TYR A 105 -24.45 -4.43 11.44
C TYR A 105 -24.51 -4.08 12.95
N SER A 106 -23.49 -4.42 13.74
CA SER A 106 -23.48 -4.28 15.21
C SER A 106 -23.58 -2.84 15.74
N ALA A 107 -23.49 -1.83 14.86
CA ALA A 107 -23.61 -0.41 15.23
C ALA A 107 -25.06 0.07 15.47
N GLY A 108 -26.08 -0.65 14.96
CA GLY A 108 -27.46 -0.14 14.89
C GLY A 108 -28.16 0.14 16.23
N LEU A 109 -27.74 -0.53 17.32
CA LEU A 109 -28.48 -0.50 18.59
C LEU A 109 -28.22 0.74 19.46
N ASN A 110 -27.19 1.56 19.18
CA ASN A 110 -27.00 2.84 19.88
C ASN A 110 -28.06 3.91 19.52
N SER A 111 -28.99 3.57 18.62
CA SER A 111 -30.30 4.23 18.46
C SER A 111 -31.13 4.31 19.75
N VAL A 112 -30.75 3.55 20.81
CA VAL A 112 -31.05 3.79 22.24
C VAL A 112 -31.33 5.26 22.59
N SER A 113 -30.48 6.20 22.16
CA SER A 113 -30.49 7.55 22.74
C SER A 113 -31.69 8.42 22.36
N LYS A 114 -32.39 8.15 21.24
CA LYS A 114 -33.44 9.06 20.71
C LYS A 114 -34.87 8.71 21.15
N SER A 115 -35.18 7.47 21.50
CA SER A 115 -36.50 7.11 22.07
C SER A 115 -36.71 7.62 23.51
N VAL A 116 -35.64 8.04 24.19
CA VAL A 116 -35.70 8.78 25.46
C VAL A 116 -36.46 10.12 25.28
N SER A 117 -36.43 10.70 24.07
CA SER A 117 -37.13 11.95 23.74
C SER A 117 -38.64 11.80 23.48
N THR A 118 -39.22 10.59 23.53
CA THR A 118 -40.66 10.37 23.27
C THR A 118 -41.44 9.77 24.45
N GLY A 119 -40.83 8.92 25.28
CA GLY A 119 -41.53 8.28 26.42
C GLY A 119 -41.83 9.23 27.60
N LEU A 120 -41.09 10.33 27.71
CA LEU A 120 -41.27 11.38 28.72
C LEU A 120 -42.62 12.14 28.54
N THR A 121 -43.30 11.94 27.40
CA THR A 121 -44.72 12.27 27.18
C THR A 121 -45.65 11.57 28.19
N SER A 122 -45.30 10.42 28.75
CA SER A 122 -46.11 9.79 29.82
C SER A 122 -45.91 10.43 31.20
N VAL A 123 -44.88 11.29 31.36
CA VAL A 123 -44.77 12.18 32.53
C VAL A 123 -45.63 13.43 32.34
N GLN A 124 -45.89 13.86 31.10
CA GLN A 124 -46.91 14.88 30.81
C GLN A 124 -48.30 14.42 31.31
N ASP A 125 -48.66 13.15 31.11
CA ASP A 125 -49.92 12.60 31.64
C ASP A 125 -49.97 12.62 33.18
N LYS A 126 -48.83 12.38 33.85
CA LYS A 126 -48.68 12.52 35.31
C LYS A 126 -48.64 13.96 35.82
N LEU A 127 -48.60 14.95 34.93
CA LEU A 127 -48.82 16.36 35.22
C LEU A 127 -50.28 16.77 34.95
N ASN A 128 -50.93 16.20 33.92
CA ASN A 128 -52.34 16.45 33.61
C ASN A 128 -53.30 15.88 34.69
N SER A 129 -53.01 14.73 35.29
CA SER A 129 -53.81 14.13 36.38
C SER A 129 -53.73 14.87 37.73
N LEU A 130 -53.02 15.98 37.79
CA LEU A 130 -52.82 16.78 38.99
C LEU A 130 -53.58 18.12 38.93
N SER A 131 -53.98 18.52 37.70
CA SER A 131 -54.55 19.83 37.34
C SER A 131 -55.70 20.29 38.22
N ASN A 132 -56.48 19.32 38.68
CA ASN A 132 -57.56 19.46 39.64
C ASN A 132 -57.12 18.53 40.82
N ASP A 133 -57.17 18.89 42.11
CA ASP A 133 -58.10 19.78 42.80
C ASP A 133 -57.45 20.64 43.93
N TRP A 134 -56.53 21.57 43.60
CA TRP A 134 -55.94 22.47 44.61
C TRP A 134 -55.35 23.75 43.97
N PRO A 135 -56.20 24.69 43.49
CA PRO A 135 -56.77 25.62 44.44
C PRO A 135 -58.17 26.19 44.08
N GLU A 136 -59.25 25.41 44.25
CA GLU A 136 -60.57 26.00 44.61
C GLU A 136 -60.52 26.73 45.98
N LYS A 137 -59.39 26.61 46.68
CA LYS A 137 -59.28 26.70 48.13
C LYS A 137 -58.48 27.91 48.61
N PHE A 138 -58.33 28.95 47.79
CA PHE A 138 -57.67 30.19 48.26
C PHE A 138 -58.29 31.55 47.90
N ASN A 139 -59.14 31.74 46.89
CA ASN A 139 -59.67 33.09 46.58
C ASN A 139 -61.19 33.26 46.42
N SER A 140 -61.98 32.26 46.86
CA SER A 140 -63.30 32.56 47.46
C SER A 140 -63.16 33.08 48.91
N LEU A 141 -61.96 32.94 49.50
CA LEU A 141 -61.56 33.48 50.81
C LEU A 141 -61.66 35.01 50.92
N SER A 142 -61.68 35.74 49.79
CA SER A 142 -61.51 37.21 49.77
C SER A 142 -62.80 38.02 49.69
N ASN A 143 -63.87 37.51 50.32
CA ASN A 143 -64.86 38.31 51.04
C ASN A 143 -65.82 39.16 50.17
N SER A 144 -66.93 39.72 50.67
CA SER A 144 -67.17 40.40 51.95
C SER A 144 -66.28 41.63 52.19
N ALA A 145 -65.48 42.04 51.20
CA ALA A 145 -65.09 43.43 50.98
C ALA A 145 -66.23 44.14 50.21
N SER A 146 -67.43 44.13 50.77
CA SER A 146 -67.97 45.28 51.53
C SER A 146 -68.21 46.48 50.60
N THR A 147 -69.45 46.76 50.19
CA THR A 147 -70.43 47.48 51.03
C THR A 147 -69.90 48.79 51.64
N GLY A 148 -69.35 49.67 50.80
CA GLY A 148 -69.85 51.05 50.83
C GLY A 148 -71.27 51.05 50.22
N LEU A 149 -72.35 51.49 50.86
CA LEU A 149 -72.52 52.29 52.09
C LEU A 149 -71.81 53.65 52.04
N GLY A 150 -72.53 54.72 52.41
CA GLY A 150 -72.09 56.10 52.17
C GLY A 150 -72.47 56.52 50.75
N ASN A 151 -73.44 57.42 50.51
CA ASN A 151 -74.08 58.36 51.43
C ASN A 151 -75.59 58.05 51.57
N LEU A 152 -76.23 58.09 52.74
CA LEU A 152 -75.95 58.76 54.01
C LEU A 152 -75.78 60.28 53.90
N SER A 153 -76.91 60.98 53.89
CA SER A 153 -77.06 62.31 54.50
C SER A 153 -78.57 62.52 54.79
N THR A 154 -79.03 62.49 56.06
CA THR A 154 -79.25 63.69 56.93
C THR A 154 -80.72 64.18 56.82
N ILE A 155 -81.63 64.04 57.81
CA ILE A 155 -81.80 64.73 59.15
C ILE A 155 -82.65 66.05 59.04
N VAL A 156 -83.54 66.52 59.98
CA VAL A 156 -84.33 65.95 61.14
C VAL A 156 -85.28 67.03 61.79
N SER A 157 -86.17 66.66 62.77
CA SER A 157 -86.64 67.42 64.02
C SER A 157 -88.07 68.07 64.28
N THR A 158 -88.58 67.86 65.53
CA THR A 158 -89.43 68.71 66.50
C THR A 158 -91.01 68.73 66.58
N SER A 159 -91.63 69.15 67.76
CA SER A 159 -92.92 68.59 68.36
C SER A 159 -93.84 69.46 69.34
N VAL A 160 -95.10 69.04 69.73
CA VAL A 160 -96.04 69.66 70.79
C VAL A 160 -97.25 68.78 71.34
N SER A 161 -98.10 69.19 72.35
CA SER A 161 -99.29 68.49 73.03
C SER A 161 -100.10 69.37 74.07
N SER A 162 -101.25 69.12 74.81
CA SER A 162 -102.45 68.18 74.89
C SER A 162 -103.56 68.61 75.99
N LEU A 163 -104.50 67.73 76.49
CA LEU A 163 -105.53 67.81 77.64
C LEU A 163 -107.02 68.36 77.40
N SER A 164 -108.14 68.25 78.22
CA SER A 164 -108.55 67.78 79.61
C SER A 164 -110.07 67.26 79.81
N VAL A 165 -110.82 67.44 80.96
CA VAL A 165 -112.03 66.63 81.47
C VAL A 165 -113.11 67.36 82.42
N SER A 166 -114.40 66.89 82.60
CA SER A 166 -115.45 67.36 83.64
C SER A 166 -116.74 66.45 83.89
N THR A 167 -117.57 66.58 84.99
CA THR A 167 -118.91 65.86 85.32
C THR A 167 -119.66 66.23 86.68
N SER A 168 -121.01 66.03 86.90
CA SER A 168 -121.68 65.96 88.28
C SER A 168 -123.16 65.49 88.60
N GLY A 169 -124.17 65.37 87.70
CA GLY A 169 -125.58 65.09 88.12
C GLY A 169 -125.90 63.68 88.69
N SER A 170 -124.94 62.76 88.59
CA SER A 170 -125.17 61.31 88.61
C SER A 170 -125.20 60.65 90.00
N VAL A 171 -125.06 61.42 91.08
CA VAL A 171 -124.40 61.00 92.34
C VAL A 171 -125.19 60.02 93.24
N ALA A 172 -126.53 60.03 93.24
CA ALA A 172 -127.30 59.07 94.06
C ALA A 172 -127.35 57.67 93.44
N SER A 173 -127.63 57.60 92.13
CA SER A 173 -127.49 56.37 91.34
C SER A 173 -126.04 55.88 91.33
N LEU A 174 -125.08 56.81 91.40
CA LEU A 174 -123.66 56.51 91.61
C LEU A 174 -123.49 55.61 92.83
N SER A 175 -124.02 55.91 94.03
CA SER A 175 -123.76 55.10 95.24
C SER A 175 -123.94 53.58 95.06
N THR A 176 -125.13 53.10 94.66
CA THR A 176 -125.35 51.66 94.42
C THR A 176 -124.63 51.19 93.16
N SER A 177 -124.64 51.99 92.08
CA SER A 177 -123.90 51.70 90.84
C SER A 177 -122.38 51.90 90.96
N THR A 178 -121.86 52.16 92.17
CA THR A 178 -120.45 52.32 92.55
C THR A 178 -120.11 51.31 93.64
N SER A 179 -121.06 50.82 94.44
CA SER A 179 -120.84 49.55 95.14
C SER A 179 -120.71 48.41 94.12
N THR A 180 -121.70 48.26 93.22
CA THR A 180 -121.59 47.30 92.10
C THR A 180 -120.57 47.77 91.07
N GLY A 181 -120.51 49.05 90.74
CA GLY A 181 -119.55 49.58 89.75
C GLY A 181 -118.10 49.53 90.20
N LEU A 182 -117.76 49.77 91.47
CA LEU A 182 -116.40 49.61 92.00
C LEU A 182 -116.05 48.14 92.22
N SER A 183 -117.04 47.27 92.45
CA SER A 183 -116.83 45.80 92.43
C SER A 183 -116.59 45.28 91.02
N SER A 184 -117.38 45.74 90.03
CA SER A 184 -117.16 45.44 88.62
C SER A 184 -115.90 46.10 88.08
N LEU A 185 -115.49 47.27 88.59
CA LEU A 185 -114.26 47.95 88.22
C LEU A 185 -113.05 47.33 88.95
N SER A 186 -113.18 46.80 90.17
CA SER A 186 -112.09 46.08 90.84
C SER A 186 -111.89 44.69 90.22
N VAL A 187 -112.96 43.99 89.85
CA VAL A 187 -112.89 42.76 89.06
C VAL A 187 -112.39 43.04 87.65
N SER A 188 -112.86 44.09 86.97
CA SER A 188 -112.39 44.47 85.63
C SER A 188 -110.93 44.93 85.65
N ALA A 189 -110.52 45.77 86.62
CA ALA A 189 -109.13 46.17 86.79
C ALA A 189 -108.24 44.99 87.16
N SER A 190 -108.69 44.07 88.02
CA SER A 190 -107.95 42.83 88.33
C SER A 190 -107.81 41.96 87.09
N ASN A 191 -108.86 41.82 86.28
CA ASN A 191 -108.83 41.06 85.02
C ASN A 191 -107.97 41.74 83.95
N GLN A 192 -107.97 43.07 83.86
CA GLN A 192 -107.13 43.85 82.95
C GLN A 192 -105.66 43.82 83.38
N ILE A 193 -105.37 43.91 84.69
CA ILE A 193 -104.02 43.76 85.24
C ILE A 193 -103.52 42.31 85.06
N ALA A 194 -104.38 41.30 85.26
CA ALA A 194 -104.05 39.90 84.99
C ALA A 194 -103.84 39.64 83.49
N SER A 195 -104.67 40.22 82.61
CA SER A 195 -104.53 40.14 81.16
C SER A 195 -103.27 40.85 80.66
N LEU A 196 -102.96 42.02 81.19
CA LEU A 196 -101.74 42.77 80.90
C LEU A 196 -100.50 42.04 81.43
N SER A 197 -100.56 41.46 82.63
CA SER A 197 -99.49 40.64 83.21
C SER A 197 -99.25 39.37 82.39
N THR A 198 -100.31 38.69 81.98
CA THR A 198 -100.26 37.51 81.09
C THR A 198 -99.68 37.89 79.74
N SER A 199 -100.18 38.96 79.12
CA SER A 199 -99.72 39.45 77.81
C SER A 199 -98.26 39.93 77.85
N THR A 200 -97.84 40.60 78.92
CA THR A 200 -96.44 41.01 79.16
C THR A 200 -95.55 39.79 79.34
N SER A 201 -95.97 38.81 80.15
CA SER A 201 -95.23 37.56 80.38
C SER A 201 -95.09 36.74 79.09
N SER A 202 -96.16 36.60 78.31
CA SER A 202 -96.13 35.97 76.98
C SER A 202 -95.26 36.73 76.00
N GLY A 203 -95.29 38.07 76.00
CA GLY A 203 -94.43 38.91 75.18
C GLY A 203 -92.95 38.74 75.52
N LEU A 204 -92.58 38.76 76.80
CA LEU A 204 -91.21 38.51 77.27
C LEU A 204 -90.75 37.08 76.96
N ASN A 205 -91.60 36.08 77.15
CA ASN A 205 -91.28 34.68 76.81
C ASN A 205 -91.08 34.50 75.29
N ASN A 206 -91.93 35.09 74.46
CA ASN A 206 -91.78 35.05 73.00
C ASN A 206 -90.53 35.81 72.53
N LEU A 207 -90.21 36.95 73.13
CA LEU A 207 -88.98 37.70 72.87
C LEU A 207 -87.73 36.91 73.28
N SER A 208 -87.77 36.26 74.45
CA SER A 208 -86.68 35.40 74.94
C SER A 208 -86.45 34.19 74.03
N ALA A 209 -87.52 33.47 73.65
CA ALA A 209 -87.45 32.36 72.70
C ALA A 209 -86.94 32.78 71.31
N SER A 210 -87.38 33.94 70.82
CA SER A 210 -86.91 34.52 69.54
C SER A 210 -85.43 34.90 69.62
N THR A 211 -85.02 35.56 70.71
CA THR A 211 -83.63 35.97 70.95
C THR A 211 -82.72 34.75 71.04
N SER A 212 -83.09 33.73 71.81
CA SER A 212 -82.38 32.45 71.91
C SER A 212 -82.25 31.76 70.54
N THR A 213 -83.32 31.75 69.74
CA THR A 213 -83.32 31.21 68.37
C THR A 213 -82.38 31.98 67.44
N VAL A 214 -82.33 33.30 67.53
CA VAL A 214 -81.42 34.15 66.74
C VAL A 214 -79.97 33.96 67.16
N LEU A 215 -79.68 33.94 68.47
CA LEU A 215 -78.33 33.69 68.99
C LEU A 215 -77.84 32.28 68.63
N GLY A 216 -78.70 31.26 68.69
CA GLY A 216 -78.36 29.90 68.27
C GLY A 216 -78.04 29.81 66.76
N LYS A 217 -78.83 30.47 65.91
CA LYS A 217 -78.55 30.58 64.47
C LYS A 217 -77.23 31.30 64.20
N LEU A 218 -77.00 32.45 64.85
CA LEU A 218 -75.77 33.23 64.72
C LEU A 218 -74.54 32.43 65.16
N GLY A 219 -74.61 31.74 66.31
CA GLY A 219 -73.53 30.88 66.81
C GLY A 219 -73.19 29.75 65.84
N ASN A 220 -74.20 29.11 65.25
CA ASN A 220 -73.99 28.10 64.20
C ASN A 220 -73.31 28.70 62.97
N THR A 221 -73.78 29.84 62.45
CA THR A 221 -73.17 30.53 61.30
C THR A 221 -71.71 30.93 61.57
N VAL A 222 -71.40 31.46 62.76
CA VAL A 222 -70.02 31.81 63.15
C VAL A 222 -69.15 30.55 63.27
N SER A 223 -69.67 29.45 63.81
CA SER A 223 -68.95 28.16 63.88
C SER A 223 -68.64 27.58 62.50
N THR A 224 -69.60 27.63 61.57
CA THR A 224 -69.38 27.24 60.17
C THR A 224 -68.35 28.16 59.48
N ALA A 225 -68.43 29.48 59.68
CA ALA A 225 -67.45 30.41 59.12
C ALA A 225 -66.03 30.16 59.64
N ALA A 226 -65.86 29.95 60.95
CA ALA A 226 -64.58 29.60 61.56
C ALA A 226 -64.03 28.26 61.02
N SER A 227 -64.89 27.26 60.85
CA SER A 227 -64.53 25.96 60.27
C SER A 227 -64.07 26.08 58.82
N ASN A 228 -64.77 26.91 58.02
CA ASN A 228 -64.41 27.19 56.62
C ASN A 228 -63.08 27.94 56.52
N VAL A 229 -62.82 28.91 57.40
CA VAL A 229 -61.53 29.63 57.46
C VAL A 229 -60.40 28.70 57.88
N ALA A 230 -60.59 27.83 58.87
CA ALA A 230 -59.60 26.83 59.26
C ALA A 230 -59.30 25.82 58.13
N GLY A 231 -60.32 25.45 57.35
CA GLY A 231 -60.17 24.71 56.10
C GLY A 231 -59.28 25.46 55.12
N LEU A 232 -59.71 26.66 54.70
CA LEU A 232 -58.97 27.52 53.75
C LEU A 232 -57.54 27.83 54.20
N GLN A 233 -57.25 27.96 55.49
CA GLN A 233 -55.87 28.11 56.00
C GLN A 233 -55.01 26.87 55.75
N LYS A 234 -55.55 25.67 56.00
CA LYS A 234 -54.87 24.41 55.66
C LYS A 234 -54.76 24.18 54.15
N ASP A 235 -55.73 24.70 53.41
CA ASP A 235 -55.99 24.38 52.01
C ASP A 235 -55.49 25.44 51.00
N ALA A 236 -54.79 26.46 51.50
CA ALA A 236 -54.20 27.54 50.71
C ALA A 236 -52.75 27.27 50.29
N LEU A 237 -52.33 27.91 49.18
CA LEU A 237 -50.93 28.32 49.04
C LEU A 237 -50.68 29.51 49.99
N GLN A 238 -50.15 29.24 51.17
CA GLN A 238 -49.86 30.26 52.18
C GLN A 238 -48.48 30.90 51.96
N TRP A 239 -48.33 32.18 52.30
CA TRP A 239 -47.01 32.80 52.41
C TRP A 239 -46.22 32.17 53.55
N SER A 240 -44.97 31.78 53.29
CA SER A 240 -44.02 31.31 54.29
C SER A 240 -42.91 32.35 54.43
N GLU A 241 -42.82 32.96 55.61
CA GLU A 241 -41.77 33.94 55.93
C GLU A 241 -40.38 33.30 55.91
N GLU A 242 -40.26 32.05 56.38
CA GLU A 242 -39.03 31.24 56.33
C GLU A 242 -38.53 31.00 54.90
N ALA A 243 -39.44 30.73 53.95
CA ALA A 243 -39.10 30.50 52.55
C ALA A 243 -39.05 31.77 51.70
N GLY A 244 -39.52 32.92 52.22
CA GLY A 244 -39.69 34.17 51.46
C GLY A 244 -40.63 34.04 50.26
N ALA A 245 -41.59 33.10 50.28
CA ALA A 245 -42.40 32.72 49.13
C ALA A 245 -43.74 32.06 49.52
N TYR A 246 -44.66 31.95 48.56
CA TYR A 246 -45.86 31.12 48.69
C TYR A 246 -45.49 29.63 48.69
N SER A 247 -45.87 28.91 49.74
CA SER A 247 -45.49 27.53 49.97
C SER A 247 -46.56 26.55 49.46
N ALA A 248 -46.16 25.67 48.53
CA ALA A 248 -46.94 24.51 48.13
C ALA A 248 -46.68 23.29 49.03
N ASN A 249 -46.47 23.47 50.34
CA ASN A 249 -46.18 22.34 51.24
C ASN A 249 -47.43 21.58 51.72
N HIS A 250 -48.64 22.15 51.61
CA HIS A 250 -49.91 21.56 52.05
C HIS A 250 -49.88 21.06 53.52
N GLY A 251 -49.06 21.67 54.38
CA GLY A 251 -48.83 21.22 55.77
C GLY A 251 -48.11 19.86 55.91
N THR A 252 -47.57 19.30 54.82
CA THR A 252 -46.92 17.96 54.81
C THR A 252 -45.43 17.99 55.16
N GLY A 253 -44.84 19.19 55.28
CA GLY A 253 -43.39 19.39 55.39
C GLY A 253 -42.59 19.04 54.12
N LYS A 254 -43.25 18.79 52.99
CA LYS A 254 -42.63 18.45 51.69
C LYS A 254 -43.28 19.24 50.56
N ALA A 255 -42.50 19.61 49.56
CA ALA A 255 -43.03 20.27 48.36
C ALA A 255 -44.08 19.38 47.68
N GLN A 256 -45.31 19.89 47.56
CA GLN A 256 -46.34 19.31 46.72
C GLN A 256 -46.25 19.87 45.30
N LYS A 257 -47.11 19.36 44.44
CA LYS A 257 -46.95 19.37 42.99
C LYS A 257 -47.98 20.37 42.43
N ILE A 258 -47.53 21.52 41.91
CA ILE A 258 -48.39 22.55 41.30
C ILE A 258 -48.63 22.22 39.82
N THR A 259 -49.72 22.74 39.25
CA THR A 259 -50.47 22.09 38.19
C THR A 259 -51.55 23.00 37.58
N ASN A 260 -52.18 22.57 36.48
CA ASN A 260 -52.94 23.45 35.56
C ASN A 260 -52.15 24.72 35.14
N VAL A 261 -50.82 24.66 35.28
CA VAL A 261 -49.88 25.72 34.91
C VAL A 261 -49.83 25.76 33.39
N ALA A 262 -50.39 26.83 32.81
CA ALA A 262 -50.25 27.13 31.39
C ALA A 262 -48.76 27.19 30.99
N ALA A 263 -48.45 27.05 29.70
CA ALA A 263 -47.07 27.18 29.25
C ALA A 263 -46.61 28.63 29.41
N GLY A 264 -45.77 28.90 30.43
CA GLY A 264 -45.26 30.25 30.71
C GLY A 264 -44.40 30.79 29.58
N ASN A 265 -44.34 32.11 29.41
CA ASN A 265 -43.50 32.74 28.39
C ASN A 265 -42.02 32.40 28.64
N VAL A 266 -41.28 31.94 27.62
CA VAL A 266 -39.86 31.61 27.73
C VAL A 266 -39.05 32.74 27.10
N ALA A 267 -38.81 33.78 27.89
CA ALA A 267 -38.09 35.00 27.50
C ALA A 267 -37.11 35.42 28.62
N PRO A 268 -36.05 36.22 28.33
CA PRO A 268 -34.94 36.47 29.25
C PRO A 268 -35.30 37.03 30.64
N GLU A 269 -36.40 37.77 30.76
CA GLU A 269 -36.88 38.39 32.02
C GLU A 269 -38.27 37.86 32.44
N SER A 270 -38.64 36.65 31.99
CA SER A 270 -39.94 36.07 32.32
C SER A 270 -40.02 35.62 33.77
N SER A 271 -41.11 35.99 34.45
CA SER A 271 -41.47 35.52 35.79
C SER A 271 -42.56 34.43 35.77
N ASP A 272 -42.96 33.96 34.58
CA ASP A 272 -43.97 32.91 34.45
C ASP A 272 -43.44 31.55 34.91
N ALA A 273 -44.25 30.79 35.64
CA ALA A 273 -43.93 29.41 35.98
C ALA A 273 -43.96 28.54 34.71
N ILE A 274 -42.82 27.93 34.35
CA ILE A 274 -42.78 26.93 33.27
C ILE A 274 -43.38 25.60 33.72
N ASN A 275 -44.07 24.91 32.81
CA ASN A 275 -44.63 23.59 33.07
C ASN A 275 -43.76 22.45 32.50
N GLY A 276 -44.08 21.21 32.88
CA GLY A 276 -43.30 20.03 32.50
C GLY A 276 -43.17 19.80 30.98
N SER A 277 -44.14 20.27 30.17
CA SER A 277 -44.08 20.14 28.71
C SER A 277 -42.95 20.97 28.10
N GLN A 278 -42.61 22.11 28.71
CA GLN A 278 -41.60 23.04 28.21
C GLN A 278 -40.20 22.55 28.58
N PHE A 279 -40.03 22.09 29.83
CA PHE A 279 -38.80 21.42 30.26
C PHE A 279 -38.55 20.12 29.48
N PHE A 280 -39.61 19.36 29.17
CA PHE A 280 -39.52 18.19 28.29
C PHE A 280 -39.11 18.58 26.86
N GLN A 281 -39.71 19.60 26.24
CA GLN A 281 -39.31 20.08 24.91
C GLN A 281 -37.83 20.48 24.86
N LEU A 282 -37.33 21.19 25.88
CA LEU A 282 -35.91 21.51 26.00
C LEU A 282 -35.05 20.24 26.11
N SER A 283 -35.37 19.35 27.05
CA SER A 283 -34.66 18.07 27.26
C SER A 283 -34.63 17.19 26.00
N SER A 284 -35.77 17.09 25.30
CA SER A 284 -35.94 16.37 24.04
C SER A 284 -35.09 16.96 22.91
N SER A 285 -35.03 18.30 22.83
CA SER A 285 -34.18 19.02 21.88
C SER A 285 -32.69 18.84 22.19
N THR A 286 -32.28 18.91 23.46
CA THR A 286 -30.90 18.67 23.89
C THR A 286 -30.47 17.23 23.63
N SER A 287 -31.30 16.24 23.98
CA SER A 287 -31.08 14.82 23.67
C SER A 287 -30.95 14.58 22.15
N THR A 288 -31.82 15.21 21.36
CA THR A 288 -31.79 15.16 19.90
C THR A 288 -30.49 15.74 19.33
N GLY A 289 -30.06 16.91 19.84
CA GLY A 289 -28.82 17.58 19.46
C GLY A 289 -27.58 16.78 19.82
N LEU A 290 -27.49 16.27 21.06
CA LEU A 290 -26.38 15.43 21.51
C LEU A 290 -26.29 14.11 20.70
N SER A 291 -27.44 13.49 20.42
CA SER A 291 -27.50 12.30 19.56
C SER A 291 -26.99 12.60 18.15
N SER A 292 -27.41 13.73 17.54
CA SER A 292 -26.95 14.13 16.21
C SER A 292 -25.47 14.52 16.20
N LEU A 293 -24.95 15.16 17.26
CA LEU A 293 -23.52 15.45 17.42
C LEU A 293 -22.70 14.15 17.50
N SER A 294 -23.18 13.15 18.24
CA SER A 294 -22.57 11.82 18.31
C SER A 294 -22.53 11.15 16.93
N THR A 295 -23.65 11.13 16.20
CA THR A 295 -23.70 10.60 14.81
C THR A 295 -22.74 11.33 13.88
N ASN A 296 -22.69 12.67 13.93
CA ASN A 296 -21.81 13.47 13.09
C ASN A 296 -20.31 13.22 13.43
N LEU A 297 -19.97 13.11 14.71
CA LEU A 297 -18.61 12.81 15.14
C LEU A 297 -18.17 11.41 14.67
N SER A 298 -19.00 10.38 14.86
CA SER A 298 -18.73 9.04 14.35
C SER A 298 -18.59 9.01 12.83
N ALA A 299 -19.42 9.75 12.09
CA ALA A 299 -19.32 9.86 10.64
C ALA A 299 -17.99 10.51 10.21
N VAL A 300 -17.58 11.62 10.86
CA VAL A 300 -16.28 12.27 10.58
C VAL A 300 -15.12 11.32 10.89
N THR A 301 -15.10 10.67 12.05
CA THR A 301 -14.05 9.72 12.43
C THR A 301 -13.97 8.54 11.47
N ASN A 302 -15.10 7.94 11.10
CA ASN A 302 -15.13 6.81 10.17
C ASN A 302 -14.69 7.23 8.75
N ASN A 303 -15.13 8.39 8.26
CA ASN A 303 -14.72 8.91 6.95
C ASN A 303 -13.21 9.22 6.91
N GLN A 304 -12.66 9.78 7.99
CA GLN A 304 -11.22 10.05 8.12
C GLN A 304 -10.41 8.75 8.20
N LEU A 305 -10.85 7.78 9.02
CA LEU A 305 -10.18 6.48 9.16
C LEU A 305 -10.24 5.66 7.85
N GLY A 306 -11.38 5.68 7.17
CA GLY A 306 -11.53 5.08 5.84
C GLY A 306 -10.60 5.72 4.81
N SER A 307 -10.58 7.05 4.73
CA SER A 307 -9.68 7.79 3.83
C SER A 307 -8.21 7.48 4.09
N LEU A 308 -7.80 7.42 5.37
CA LEU A 308 -6.44 7.00 5.76
C LEU A 308 -6.17 5.55 5.37
N SER A 309 -7.13 4.64 5.55
CA SER A 309 -6.98 3.24 5.16
C SER A 309 -6.81 3.08 3.65
N THR A 310 -7.56 3.81 2.83
CA THR A 310 -7.40 3.84 1.37
C THR A 310 -6.02 4.36 0.99
N ILE A 311 -5.61 5.52 1.52
CA ILE A 311 -4.29 6.12 1.25
C ILE A 311 -3.15 5.17 1.65
N ILE A 312 -3.27 4.46 2.78
CA ILE A 312 -2.26 3.47 3.21
C ILE A 312 -2.26 2.25 2.26
N GLY A 313 -3.44 1.77 1.86
CA GLY A 313 -3.59 0.66 0.90
C GLY A 313 -2.98 0.99 -0.47
N ASP A 314 -3.31 2.13 -1.05
CA ASP A 314 -2.83 2.58 -2.36
C ASP A 314 -1.31 2.79 -2.37
N ASN A 315 -0.77 3.39 -1.31
CA ASN A 315 0.67 3.56 -1.14
C ASN A 315 1.39 2.21 -0.97
N LEU A 316 0.85 1.30 -0.15
CA LEU A 316 1.45 -0.03 0.04
C LEU A 316 1.38 -0.86 -1.25
N ASN A 317 0.28 -0.78 -1.99
CA ASN A 317 0.15 -1.40 -3.31
C ASN A 317 1.19 -0.83 -4.29
N THR A 318 1.34 0.50 -4.35
CA THR A 318 2.35 1.18 -5.19
C THR A 318 3.77 0.75 -4.82
N VAL A 319 4.08 0.63 -3.52
CA VAL A 319 5.37 0.11 -3.04
C VAL A 319 5.57 -1.36 -3.44
N ASN A 320 4.57 -2.22 -3.29
CA ASN A 320 4.65 -3.63 -3.70
C ASN A 320 4.86 -3.78 -5.21
N GLN A 321 4.19 -2.96 -6.02
CA GLN A 321 4.39 -2.92 -7.48
C GLN A 321 5.81 -2.44 -7.82
N ASN A 322 6.31 -1.37 -7.19
CA ASN A 322 7.68 -0.90 -7.39
C ASN A 322 8.73 -1.95 -6.99
N VAL A 323 8.52 -2.65 -5.87
CA VAL A 323 9.39 -3.76 -5.42
C VAL A 323 9.33 -4.95 -6.38
N SER A 324 8.17 -5.23 -6.98
CA SER A 324 7.98 -6.30 -7.96
C SER A 324 8.61 -5.98 -9.31
N SER A 325 8.48 -4.73 -9.77
CA SER A 325 9.16 -4.20 -10.95
C SER A 325 10.67 -4.18 -10.75
N LEU A 326 11.16 -3.70 -9.59
CA LEU A 326 12.58 -3.76 -9.25
C LEU A 326 13.07 -5.21 -9.21
N SER A 327 12.36 -6.12 -8.55
CA SER A 327 12.70 -7.56 -8.52
C SER A 327 12.74 -8.18 -9.92
N SER A 328 11.88 -7.74 -10.84
CA SER A 328 11.89 -8.17 -12.24
C SER A 328 13.09 -7.58 -12.99
N SER A 329 13.26 -6.25 -13.01
CA SER A 329 14.41 -5.59 -13.66
C SER A 329 15.76 -5.98 -13.07
N LEU A 330 15.77 -6.35 -11.79
CA LEU A 330 16.90 -6.98 -11.13
C LEU A 330 17.11 -8.38 -11.70
N ASN A 331 16.10 -9.27 -11.64
CA ASN A 331 16.16 -10.59 -12.26
C ASN A 331 16.44 -10.54 -13.76
N ASP A 332 16.20 -9.43 -14.45
CA ASP A 332 16.57 -9.18 -15.85
C ASP A 332 18.00 -8.68 -15.98
N THR A 333 18.49 -7.73 -15.17
CA THR A 333 19.91 -7.31 -15.15
C THR A 333 20.82 -8.48 -14.78
N ASN A 334 20.33 -9.28 -13.84
CA ASN A 334 20.79 -10.59 -13.44
C ASN A 334 20.57 -11.57 -14.62
N THR A 335 19.43 -11.63 -15.32
CA THR A 335 19.29 -12.41 -16.59
C THR A 335 20.00 -11.74 -17.78
N ASN A 336 20.93 -10.82 -17.53
CA ASN A 336 21.70 -10.14 -18.55
C ASN A 336 23.22 -10.28 -18.35
N VAL A 337 23.89 -9.55 -17.44
CA VAL A 337 25.37 -9.40 -17.52
C VAL A 337 26.12 -10.73 -17.41
N GLY A 338 25.47 -11.88 -17.19
CA GLY A 338 26.13 -13.16 -17.01
C GLY A 338 25.80 -14.31 -17.94
N ASN A 339 25.00 -14.16 -19.00
CA ASN A 339 25.47 -14.61 -20.31
C ASN A 339 26.11 -13.44 -21.10
N LEU A 340 26.35 -12.22 -20.56
CA LEU A 340 27.49 -11.41 -21.07
C LEU A 340 28.82 -11.95 -20.52
N GLN A 341 28.84 -12.19 -19.21
CA GLN A 341 29.69 -13.19 -18.55
C GLN A 341 29.27 -14.60 -18.93
N LYS A 342 28.62 -14.77 -20.11
CA LYS A 342 28.90 -15.84 -21.05
C LYS A 342 28.99 -15.32 -22.51
N ASP A 343 30.00 -14.57 -23.01
CA ASP A 343 30.78 -14.88 -24.25
C ASP A 343 32.12 -14.16 -24.39
N ALA A 344 32.16 -12.86 -24.08
CA ALA A 344 33.37 -12.09 -24.31
C ALA A 344 34.60 -12.77 -23.70
N LEU A 345 35.72 -12.65 -24.38
CA LEU A 345 37.00 -13.18 -23.92
C LEU A 345 37.28 -12.65 -22.49
N GLN A 346 37.73 -13.50 -21.55
CA GLN A 346 38.33 -13.00 -20.30
C GLN A 346 39.75 -13.51 -20.15
N TRP A 347 40.47 -12.74 -19.35
CA TRP A 347 41.54 -13.23 -18.52
C TRP A 347 41.15 -14.46 -17.68
N ASN A 348 41.87 -15.56 -17.87
CA ASN A 348 41.87 -16.71 -16.98
C ASN A 348 43.18 -16.67 -16.16
N SER A 349 43.07 -16.29 -14.89
CA SER A 349 44.22 -16.13 -14.00
C SER A 349 45.05 -17.42 -13.81
N THR A 350 44.42 -18.59 -13.92
CA THR A 350 45.07 -19.91 -13.80
C THR A 350 46.14 -20.12 -14.87
N ILE A 351 45.93 -19.57 -16.08
CA ILE A 351 46.88 -19.64 -17.21
C ILE A 351 47.57 -18.30 -17.50
N SER A 352 47.21 -17.24 -16.76
CA SER A 352 47.69 -15.86 -16.95
C SER A 352 47.61 -15.38 -18.40
N ALA A 353 46.47 -15.66 -19.06
CA ALA A 353 46.20 -15.27 -20.44
C ALA A 353 44.69 -15.07 -20.68
N TYR A 354 44.32 -14.46 -21.80
CA TYR A 354 42.95 -14.43 -22.28
C TYR A 354 42.55 -15.80 -22.87
N ASP A 355 41.45 -16.38 -22.39
CA ASP A 355 41.06 -17.76 -22.69
C ASP A 355 39.98 -17.83 -23.79
N ALA A 356 40.38 -18.30 -24.97
CA ALA A 356 39.51 -18.46 -26.14
C ALA A 356 38.73 -19.79 -26.17
N THR A 357 38.65 -20.52 -25.05
CA THR A 357 37.83 -21.74 -24.97
C THR A 357 36.37 -21.43 -24.64
N ARG A 358 35.44 -21.95 -25.45
CA ARG A 358 33.99 -21.93 -25.19
C ARG A 358 33.52 -23.35 -24.91
N GLY A 359 32.73 -23.55 -23.85
CA GLY A 359 32.27 -24.88 -23.46
C GLY A 359 33.39 -25.92 -23.22
N GLY A 360 34.61 -25.46 -22.90
CA GLY A 360 35.79 -26.32 -22.75
C GLY A 360 36.53 -26.67 -24.05
N ARG A 361 36.20 -26.03 -25.17
CA ARG A 361 36.83 -26.27 -26.49
C ARG A 361 37.36 -24.96 -27.07
N ALA A 362 38.61 -24.93 -27.55
CA ALA A 362 39.18 -23.76 -28.21
C ALA A 362 38.33 -23.31 -29.42
N GLN A 363 38.24 -22.00 -29.66
CA GLN A 363 37.50 -21.42 -30.77
C GLN A 363 38.39 -20.59 -31.70
N THR A 364 37.90 -20.38 -32.91
CA THR A 364 38.43 -19.39 -33.85
C THR A 364 38.07 -17.98 -33.38
N LEU A 365 39.06 -17.10 -33.29
CA LEU A 365 38.85 -15.65 -33.25
C LEU A 365 38.80 -15.13 -34.70
N THR A 366 37.79 -14.31 -35.02
CA THR A 366 37.55 -13.74 -36.35
C THR A 366 37.21 -12.26 -36.25
N GLY A 367 37.24 -11.54 -37.37
CA GLY A 367 37.18 -10.06 -37.38
C GLY A 367 38.50 -9.37 -37.03
N ILE A 368 39.57 -10.13 -36.80
CA ILE A 368 40.91 -9.62 -36.50
C ILE A 368 41.52 -8.96 -37.75
N ALA A 369 41.79 -7.66 -37.66
CA ALA A 369 42.52 -6.90 -38.68
C ALA A 369 43.95 -7.44 -38.86
N GLY A 370 44.61 -7.08 -39.97
CA GLY A 370 46.02 -7.45 -40.15
C GLY A 370 46.92 -6.59 -39.28
N GLY A 371 47.56 -7.18 -38.27
CA GLY A 371 48.48 -6.49 -37.36
C GLY A 371 49.78 -6.03 -38.00
N ASP A 372 50.49 -5.08 -37.40
CA ASP A 372 51.81 -4.66 -37.88
C ASP A 372 52.83 -5.83 -37.81
N ILE A 373 53.70 -5.92 -38.83
CA ILE A 373 54.77 -6.92 -38.91
C ILE A 373 56.12 -6.21 -38.74
N SER A 374 56.40 -5.81 -37.49
CA SER A 374 57.68 -5.24 -37.06
C SER A 374 58.23 -6.00 -35.84
N ALA A 375 59.54 -5.83 -35.57
CA ALA A 375 60.25 -6.54 -34.49
C ALA A 375 59.77 -6.19 -33.06
N THR A 376 58.90 -5.20 -32.91
CA THR A 376 58.33 -4.74 -31.63
C THR A 376 56.80 -4.74 -31.63
N SER A 377 56.16 -5.26 -32.68
CA SER A 377 54.70 -5.37 -32.75
C SER A 377 54.16 -6.29 -31.66
N SER A 378 52.98 -5.95 -31.13
CA SER A 378 52.18 -6.80 -30.22
C SER A 378 50.81 -7.14 -30.80
N ASP A 379 50.59 -6.85 -32.08
CA ASP A 379 49.31 -7.10 -32.76
C ASP A 379 49.13 -8.58 -33.07
N ALA A 380 47.87 -9.03 -33.10
CA ALA A 380 47.54 -10.37 -33.57
C ALA A 380 47.64 -10.46 -35.10
N VAL A 381 48.49 -11.34 -35.62
CA VAL A 381 48.53 -11.65 -37.06
C VAL A 381 47.32 -12.47 -37.48
N ASN A 382 46.73 -12.16 -38.63
CA ASN A 382 45.54 -12.83 -39.15
C ASN A 382 45.85 -13.84 -40.27
N GLY A 383 44.83 -14.61 -40.66
CA GLY A 383 44.98 -15.68 -41.66
C GLY A 383 45.44 -15.21 -43.05
N ALA A 384 45.14 -13.96 -43.44
CA ALA A 384 45.58 -13.42 -44.73
C ALA A 384 47.09 -13.20 -44.76
N GLN A 385 47.67 -12.68 -43.66
CA GLN A 385 49.11 -12.44 -43.54
C GLN A 385 49.90 -13.76 -43.56
N MET A 386 49.43 -14.77 -42.81
CA MET A 386 50.03 -16.11 -42.83
C MET A 386 49.91 -16.79 -44.20
N TYR A 387 48.78 -16.60 -44.90
CA TYR A 387 48.60 -17.08 -46.26
C TYR A 387 49.58 -16.40 -47.24
N SER A 388 49.74 -15.08 -47.19
CA SER A 388 50.73 -14.36 -48.01
C SER A 388 52.17 -14.84 -47.77
N LEU A 389 52.57 -15.06 -46.52
CA LEU A 389 53.89 -15.60 -46.17
C LEU A 389 54.08 -17.02 -46.72
N SER A 390 53.05 -17.88 -46.59
CA SER A 390 53.06 -19.23 -47.13
C SER A 390 53.20 -19.24 -48.66
N THR A 391 52.43 -18.41 -49.36
CA THR A 391 52.52 -18.24 -50.82
C THR A 391 53.91 -17.77 -51.24
N LEU A 392 54.47 -16.75 -50.59
CA LEU A 392 55.81 -16.24 -50.89
C LEU A 392 56.90 -17.29 -50.67
N THR A 393 56.78 -18.08 -49.60
CA THR A 393 57.69 -19.20 -49.28
C THR A 393 57.62 -20.29 -50.36
N GLN A 394 56.42 -20.68 -50.79
CA GLN A 394 56.23 -21.64 -51.86
C GLN A 394 56.79 -21.14 -53.20
N THR A 395 56.60 -19.86 -53.53
CA THR A 395 57.20 -19.25 -54.72
C THR A 395 58.73 -19.30 -54.66
N GLY A 396 59.35 -18.91 -53.55
CA GLY A 396 60.81 -18.94 -53.36
C GLY A 396 61.40 -20.35 -53.45
N LEU A 397 60.72 -21.36 -52.89
CA LEU A 397 61.12 -22.76 -53.00
C LEU A 397 61.01 -23.27 -54.45
N SER A 398 59.93 -22.94 -55.15
CA SER A 398 59.77 -23.27 -56.57
C SER A 398 60.85 -22.63 -57.44
N SER A 399 61.16 -21.35 -57.23
CA SER A 399 62.26 -20.65 -57.91
C SER A 399 63.62 -21.33 -57.65
N SER A 400 63.88 -21.71 -56.40
CA SER A 400 65.10 -22.42 -56.01
C SER A 400 65.20 -23.80 -56.68
N SER A 401 64.09 -24.54 -56.74
CA SER A 401 63.99 -25.83 -57.43
C SER A 401 64.24 -25.70 -58.94
N THR A 402 63.67 -24.68 -59.60
CA THR A 402 63.96 -24.41 -61.01
C THR A 402 65.41 -24.02 -61.24
N GLY A 403 66.00 -23.18 -60.37
CA GLY A 403 67.42 -22.80 -60.47
C GLY A 403 68.37 -23.99 -60.30
N LEU A 404 68.09 -24.88 -59.34
CA LEU A 404 68.84 -26.12 -59.14
C LEU A 404 68.69 -27.09 -60.34
N SER A 405 67.49 -27.16 -60.91
CA SER A 405 67.21 -27.96 -62.12
C SER A 405 67.98 -27.43 -63.34
N SER A 406 68.01 -26.11 -63.53
CA SER A 406 68.83 -25.46 -64.56
C SER A 406 70.33 -25.70 -64.34
N LEU A 407 70.82 -25.55 -63.11
CA LEU A 407 72.23 -25.82 -62.77
C LEU A 407 72.59 -27.29 -63.03
N SER A 408 71.71 -28.23 -62.67
CA SER A 408 71.88 -29.66 -62.95
C SER A 408 71.91 -29.95 -64.45
N SER A 409 71.02 -29.34 -65.23
CA SER A 409 70.99 -29.46 -66.69
C SER A 409 72.26 -28.91 -67.36
N VAL A 410 72.73 -27.73 -66.94
CA VAL A 410 73.98 -27.12 -67.42
C VAL A 410 75.19 -27.99 -67.04
N THR A 411 75.25 -28.49 -65.80
CA THR A 411 76.32 -29.38 -65.33
C THR A 411 76.35 -30.68 -66.12
N SER A 412 75.18 -31.28 -66.36
CA SER A 412 75.03 -32.50 -67.17
C SER A 412 75.45 -32.26 -68.62
N SER A 413 75.09 -31.11 -69.20
CA SER A 413 75.47 -30.73 -70.57
C SER A 413 76.98 -30.48 -70.70
N ALA A 414 77.59 -29.82 -69.71
CA ALA A 414 79.02 -29.62 -69.64
C ALA A 414 79.78 -30.95 -69.51
N LEU A 415 79.34 -31.85 -68.64
CA LEU A 415 79.95 -33.17 -68.47
C LEU A 415 79.81 -34.03 -69.73
N ASN A 416 78.66 -33.99 -70.43
CA ASN A 416 78.49 -34.65 -71.72
C ASN A 416 79.36 -34.05 -72.83
N ASN A 417 79.62 -32.73 -72.81
CA ASN A 417 80.59 -32.11 -73.72
C ASN A 417 82.02 -32.61 -73.44
N VAL A 418 82.45 -32.65 -72.17
CA VAL A 418 83.74 -33.20 -71.76
C VAL A 418 83.88 -34.67 -72.18
N ASN A 419 82.84 -35.48 -71.97
CA ASN A 419 82.86 -36.89 -72.36
C ASN A 419 82.98 -37.06 -73.88
N ARG A 420 82.21 -36.32 -74.69
CA ARG A 420 82.36 -36.32 -76.15
C ARG A 420 83.73 -35.83 -76.63
N SER A 421 84.32 -34.84 -75.95
CA SER A 421 85.70 -34.40 -76.24
C SER A 421 86.73 -35.50 -75.93
N LEU A 422 86.53 -36.27 -74.85
CA LEU A 422 87.38 -37.40 -74.48
C LEU A 422 87.22 -38.58 -75.44
N GLU A 423 86.00 -38.90 -75.86
CA GLU A 423 85.70 -39.91 -76.89
C GLU A 423 86.30 -39.54 -78.24
N SER A 424 86.22 -38.26 -78.64
CA SER A 424 86.84 -37.74 -79.85
C SER A 424 88.37 -37.83 -79.77
N LEU A 425 88.98 -37.43 -78.64
CA LEU A 425 90.43 -37.53 -78.43
C LEU A 425 90.91 -38.99 -78.41
N SER A 426 90.14 -39.90 -77.83
CA SER A 426 90.40 -41.35 -77.83
C SER A 426 90.34 -41.91 -79.25
N THR A 427 89.33 -41.53 -80.04
CA THR A 427 89.17 -41.94 -81.44
C THR A 427 90.30 -41.42 -82.32
N GLU A 428 90.70 -40.16 -82.15
CA GLU A 428 91.83 -39.54 -82.87
C GLU A 428 93.15 -40.24 -82.49
N THR A 429 93.36 -40.51 -81.21
CA THR A 429 94.55 -41.25 -80.71
C THR A 429 94.61 -42.66 -81.26
N GLN A 430 93.50 -43.40 -81.26
CA GLN A 430 93.41 -44.75 -81.83
C GLN A 430 93.64 -44.73 -83.35
N THR A 431 93.13 -43.72 -84.05
CA THR A 431 93.33 -43.53 -85.49
C THR A 431 94.80 -43.24 -85.80
N GLY A 432 95.44 -42.33 -85.06
CA GLY A 432 96.87 -42.05 -85.17
C GLY A 432 97.74 -43.27 -84.87
N LEU A 433 97.44 -44.04 -83.82
CA LEU A 433 98.12 -45.31 -83.52
C LEU A 433 97.93 -46.35 -84.63
N ASN A 434 96.73 -46.44 -85.22
CA ASN A 434 96.46 -47.32 -86.35
C ASN A 434 97.26 -46.89 -87.59
N SER A 435 97.32 -45.59 -87.90
CA SER A 435 98.12 -45.03 -89.00
C SER A 435 99.63 -45.22 -88.81
N ILE A 436 100.12 -45.13 -87.56
CA ILE A 436 101.51 -45.47 -87.22
C ILE A 436 101.75 -46.97 -87.42
N SER A 437 100.82 -47.82 -86.99
CA SER A 437 100.91 -49.28 -87.15
C SER A 437 100.91 -49.71 -88.62
N THR A 438 100.02 -49.16 -89.46
CA THR A 438 100.02 -49.43 -90.91
C THR A 438 101.25 -48.83 -91.59
N GLY A 439 101.67 -47.62 -91.24
CA GLY A 439 102.90 -47.01 -91.76
C GLY A 439 104.15 -47.83 -91.44
N LEU A 440 104.27 -48.35 -90.21
CA LEU A 440 105.34 -49.25 -89.80
C LEU A 440 105.26 -50.61 -90.51
N SER A 441 104.05 -51.13 -90.74
CA SER A 441 103.82 -52.37 -91.49
C SER A 441 104.24 -52.23 -92.95
N SER A 442 103.84 -51.15 -93.64
CA SER A 442 104.26 -50.85 -95.02
C SER A 442 105.75 -50.51 -95.12
N LEU A 443 106.35 -49.90 -94.10
CA LEU A 443 107.81 -49.71 -94.03
C LEU A 443 108.53 -51.06 -93.88
N SER A 444 108.02 -51.97 -93.07
CA SER A 444 108.54 -53.34 -92.91
C SER A 444 108.42 -54.14 -94.20
N GLU A 445 107.26 -54.08 -94.87
CA GLU A 445 107.00 -54.74 -96.15
C GLU A 445 107.87 -54.17 -97.30
N SER A 446 108.02 -52.84 -97.36
CA SER A 446 108.90 -52.17 -98.31
C SER A 446 110.39 -52.50 -98.06
N THR A 447 110.81 -52.57 -96.79
CA THR A 447 112.17 -52.98 -96.42
C THR A 447 112.43 -54.45 -96.77
N THR A 448 111.46 -55.33 -96.49
CA THR A 448 111.51 -56.76 -96.85
C THR A 448 111.56 -56.95 -98.36
N THR A 449 110.74 -56.21 -99.10
CA THR A 449 110.71 -56.22 -100.57
C THR A 449 112.02 -55.68 -101.16
N GLY A 450 112.57 -54.60 -100.58
CA GLY A 450 113.88 -54.07 -100.96
C GLY A 450 115.02 -55.06 -100.72
N LEU A 451 115.03 -55.74 -99.57
CA LEU A 451 115.99 -56.80 -99.25
C LEU A 451 115.83 -58.03 -100.17
N ASN A 452 114.60 -58.43 -100.49
CA ASN A 452 114.33 -59.52 -101.42
C ASN A 452 114.77 -59.16 -102.86
N ASN A 453 114.51 -57.94 -103.31
CA ASN A 453 114.95 -57.45 -104.62
C ASN A 453 116.48 -57.32 -104.70
N LEU A 454 117.13 -56.88 -103.61
CA LEU A 454 118.60 -56.87 -103.49
C LEU A 454 119.17 -58.29 -103.53
N THR A 455 118.55 -59.23 -102.82
CA THR A 455 118.92 -60.66 -102.81
C THR A 455 118.75 -61.29 -104.19
N ALA A 456 117.63 -61.02 -104.87
CA ALA A 456 117.39 -61.45 -106.24
C ALA A 456 118.42 -60.85 -107.21
N SER A 457 118.75 -59.56 -107.06
CA SER A 457 119.78 -58.88 -107.86
C SER A 457 121.17 -59.49 -107.63
N LEU A 458 121.54 -59.78 -106.37
CA LEU A 458 122.78 -60.51 -106.04
C LEU A 458 122.81 -61.90 -106.67
N ASN A 459 121.71 -62.66 -106.59
CA ASN A 459 121.61 -63.98 -107.22
C ASN A 459 121.73 -63.88 -108.75
N SER A 460 121.10 -62.90 -109.40
CA SER A 460 121.25 -62.65 -110.84
C SER A 460 122.68 -62.22 -111.21
N THR A 461 123.33 -61.37 -110.41
CA THR A 461 124.75 -61.01 -110.59
C THR A 461 125.66 -62.22 -110.44
N ASN A 462 125.39 -63.09 -109.46
CA ASN A 462 126.13 -64.34 -109.25
C ASN A 462 125.95 -65.30 -110.43
N GLN A 463 124.72 -65.51 -110.91
CA GLN A 463 124.45 -66.32 -112.10
C GLN A 463 125.14 -65.75 -113.35
N ASN A 464 125.11 -64.43 -113.56
CA ASN A 464 125.82 -63.79 -114.66
C ASN A 464 127.35 -63.96 -114.55
N LEU A 465 127.90 -63.94 -113.33
CA LEU A 465 129.33 -64.21 -113.09
C LEU A 465 129.68 -65.67 -113.41
N THR A 466 128.85 -66.64 -113.01
CA THR A 466 129.00 -68.05 -113.39
C THR A 466 128.91 -68.24 -114.91
N THR A 467 127.95 -67.60 -115.58
CA THR A 467 127.83 -67.63 -117.05
C THR A 467 129.03 -67.00 -117.75
N LEU A 468 129.61 -65.93 -117.18
CA LEU A 468 130.82 -65.30 -117.70
C LEU A 468 132.06 -66.21 -117.53
N GLN A 469 132.18 -66.93 -116.40
CA GLN A 469 133.22 -67.95 -116.21
C GLN A 469 133.08 -69.15 -117.17
N GLN A 470 131.84 -69.48 -117.54
CA GLN A 470 131.53 -70.58 -118.45
C GLN A 470 131.81 -70.22 -119.93
N ASN A 471 131.55 -68.97 -120.33
CA ASN A 471 131.59 -68.53 -121.74
C ASN A 471 132.86 -67.75 -122.11
N ALA A 472 133.71 -67.36 -121.15
CA ALA A 472 134.99 -66.75 -121.45
C ALA A 472 136.00 -67.82 -121.92
N LEU A 473 136.58 -67.63 -123.12
CA LEU A 473 137.64 -68.48 -123.66
C LEU A 473 138.77 -68.60 -122.64
N GLN A 474 138.95 -69.78 -122.06
CA GLN A 474 139.96 -69.99 -121.03
C GLN A 474 141.33 -70.17 -121.68
N TRP A 475 142.36 -69.55 -121.09
CA TRP A 475 143.72 -69.58 -121.60
C TRP A 475 144.35 -70.96 -121.32
N ASN A 476 144.45 -71.80 -122.36
CA ASN A 476 145.08 -73.11 -122.24
C ASN A 476 146.61 -72.96 -122.40
N SER A 477 147.28 -72.91 -121.25
CA SER A 477 148.74 -72.77 -121.14
C SER A 477 149.54 -73.89 -121.82
N THR A 478 148.90 -75.03 -122.13
CA THR A 478 149.51 -76.16 -122.84
C THR A 478 149.58 -75.94 -124.35
N LEU A 479 148.59 -75.25 -124.92
CA LEU A 479 148.49 -74.96 -126.36
C LEU A 479 149.01 -73.57 -126.74
N THR A 480 149.34 -72.73 -125.75
CA THR A 480 149.70 -71.30 -125.93
C THR A 480 148.64 -70.50 -126.69
N ALA A 481 147.38 -70.91 -126.55
CA ALA A 481 146.23 -70.39 -127.28
C ALA A 481 145.00 -70.31 -126.36
N TYR A 482 144.03 -69.50 -126.77
CA TYR A 482 142.69 -69.49 -126.18
C TYR A 482 141.91 -70.70 -126.66
N ASP A 483 141.41 -71.51 -125.73
CA ASP A 483 140.69 -72.73 -126.03
C ASP A 483 139.20 -72.45 -126.25
N ALA A 484 138.62 -73.09 -127.25
CA ALA A 484 137.27 -72.83 -127.77
C ALA A 484 136.44 -74.12 -127.85
N GLY A 485 136.56 -74.96 -126.82
CA GLY A 485 135.85 -76.23 -126.66
C GLY A 485 134.36 -76.09 -126.32
#